data_AF-T1ATL4-F1
#
_entry.id   AF-T1ATL4-F1
#
_cell.length_a   1.000
_cell.length_b   1.000
_cell.length_c   1.000
_cell.angle_alpha   90.00
_cell.angle_beta   90.00
_cell.angle_gamma   90.00
#
_symmetry.space_group_name_H-M   'P 1'
#
loop_
_entity.id
_entity.type
_entity.pdbx_description
1 polymer ?
#
loop_
_entity_poly.entity_id
_entity_poly.type
_entity_poly.pdbx_seq_one_letter_code
_entity_poly.pdbx_strand_id
1 'polypeptide(L)'
;MAVPRVVFLLDVDNTLLDNDRFAADLTARLDHDFGRTERERYWSIYAGLRDQLGYADYLGALQGFRAGSDDEPALLRMSAFLLDYPFRERLYPRALDAIRHLRTMGTAVILSDGDIV
;
A
#
# COMPACT_ATOMS: atom_id res chain seq x y z
N MET A 1 -0.04 -27.27 -24.33
CA MET A 1 0.93 -26.81 -23.32
C MET A 1 0.71 -27.63 -22.05
N ALA A 2 1.76 -28.12 -21.41
CA ALA A 2 1.62 -28.86 -20.15
C ALA A 2 1.16 -27.89 -19.04
N VAL A 3 0.12 -28.26 -18.30
CA VAL A 3 -0.36 -27.49 -17.14
C VAL A 3 0.77 -27.48 -16.08
N PRO A 4 1.13 -26.32 -15.49
CA PRO A 4 2.10 -26.29 -14.41
C PRO A 4 1.66 -27.23 -13.29
N ARG A 5 2.54 -28.11 -12.83
CA ARG A 5 2.21 -29.08 -11.75
C ARG A 5 1.95 -28.42 -10.40
N VAL A 6 2.43 -27.18 -10.21
CA VAL A 6 2.29 -26.40 -8.97
C VAL A 6 2.13 -24.91 -9.33
N VAL A 7 1.20 -24.24 -8.65
CA VAL A 7 1.01 -22.78 -8.68
C VAL A 7 1.29 -22.24 -7.28
N PHE A 8 2.13 -21.20 -7.19
CA PHE A 8 2.42 -20.47 -5.96
C PHE A 8 1.68 -19.13 -6.01
N LEU A 9 0.77 -18.91 -5.07
CA LEU A 9 0.05 -17.65 -4.89
C LEU A 9 0.77 -16.83 -3.83
N LEU A 10 1.15 -15.60 -4.19
CA LEU A 10 1.93 -14.70 -3.34
C LEU A 10 1.14 -13.43 -3.09
N ASP A 11 0.85 -13.15 -1.83
CA ASP A 11 0.40 -11.82 -1.42
C ASP A 11 1.56 -10.81 -1.49
N VAL A 12 1.26 -9.51 -1.43
CA VAL A 12 2.22 -8.42 -1.48
C VAL A 12 2.45 -7.85 -0.08
N ASP A 13 1.39 -7.34 0.54
CA ASP A 13 1.47 -6.59 1.79
C ASP A 13 1.91 -7.48 2.95
N ASN A 14 3.00 -7.09 3.60
CA ASN A 14 3.66 -7.85 4.67
C ASN A 14 4.00 -9.31 4.30
N THR A 15 4.11 -9.60 2.99
CA THR A 15 4.57 -10.88 2.44
C THR A 15 5.81 -10.68 1.56
N LEU A 16 5.71 -9.84 0.52
CA LEU A 16 6.83 -9.46 -0.35
C LEU A 16 7.39 -8.08 0.00
N LEU A 17 6.54 -7.21 0.55
CA LEU A 17 6.81 -5.81 0.84
C LEU A 17 6.41 -5.47 2.27
N ASP A 18 7.25 -4.69 2.97
CA ASP A 18 7.00 -4.16 4.30
C ASP A 18 6.01 -2.99 4.25
N ASN A 19 4.72 -3.34 4.32
CA ASN A 19 3.62 -2.39 4.26
C ASN A 19 3.48 -1.61 5.58
N ASP A 20 3.88 -2.22 6.70
CA ASP A 20 3.92 -1.54 8.00
C ASP A 20 4.87 -0.34 7.98
N ARG A 21 6.03 -0.47 7.31
CA ARG A 21 6.96 0.63 7.12
C ARG A 21 6.38 1.74 6.23
N PHE A 22 5.65 1.38 5.19
CA PHE A 22 4.92 2.36 4.37
C PHE A 22 3.87 3.11 5.19
N ALA A 23 3.04 2.42 5.95
CA ALA A 23 2.04 3.02 6.82
C ALA A 23 2.66 3.94 7.89
N ALA A 24 3.83 3.57 8.43
CA ALA A 24 4.58 4.39 9.38
C ALA A 24 5.12 5.68 8.72
N ASP A 25 5.70 5.58 7.52
CA ASP A 25 6.20 6.75 6.81
C ASP A 25 5.05 7.69 6.39
N LEU A 26 3.92 7.14 5.95
CA LEU A 26 2.70 7.89 5.66
C LEU A 26 2.17 8.60 6.91
N THR A 27 2.16 7.91 8.05
CA THR A 27 1.77 8.48 9.35
C THR A 27 2.64 9.66 9.72
N ALA A 28 3.96 9.52 9.60
CA ALA A 28 4.91 10.59 9.90
C ALA A 28 4.72 11.79 8.95
N ARG A 29 4.46 11.52 7.67
CA ARG A 29 4.22 12.57 6.68
C ARG A 29 2.92 13.34 6.93
N LEU A 30 1.84 12.65 7.27
CA LEU A 30 0.57 13.26 7.65
C LEU A 30 0.71 14.15 8.89
N ASP A 31 1.43 13.66 9.90
CA ASP A 31 1.71 14.42 11.13
C ASP A 31 2.49 15.70 10.83
N HIS A 32 3.52 15.61 9.98
CA HIS A 32 4.35 16.75 9.59
C HIS A 32 3.58 17.79 8.77
N ASP A 33 2.81 17.35 7.77
CA ASP A 33 2.17 18.27 6.80
C ASP A 33 0.86 18.86 7.32
N PHE A 34 0.10 18.13 8.14
CA PHE A 34 -1.26 18.52 8.57
C PHE A 34 -1.46 18.53 10.10
N GLY A 35 -0.51 17.97 10.86
CA GLY A 35 -0.62 17.83 12.31
C GLY A 35 -1.43 16.62 12.77
N ARG A 36 -1.35 16.37 14.07
CA ARG A 36 -1.90 15.16 14.72
C ARG A 36 -3.39 14.96 14.50
N THR A 37 -4.19 16.00 14.61
CA THR A 37 -5.66 15.93 14.48
C THR A 37 -6.06 15.45 13.10
N GLU A 38 -5.47 16.03 12.05
CA GLU A 38 -5.75 15.66 10.67
C GLU A 38 -5.19 14.27 10.32
N ARG A 39 -4.02 13.91 10.85
CA ARG A 39 -3.51 12.54 10.77
C ARG A 39 -4.49 11.52 11.35
N GLU A 40 -5.05 11.79 12.53
CA GLU A 40 -6.05 10.91 13.16
C GLU A 40 -7.34 10.85 12.33
N ARG A 41 -7.76 11.97 11.73
CA ARG A 41 -8.89 12.01 10.79
C ARG A 41 -8.66 11.13 9.57
N TYR A 42 -7.48 11.23 8.93
CA TYR A 42 -7.11 10.38 7.80
C TYR A 42 -7.22 8.89 8.15
N TRP A 43 -6.62 8.47 9.27
CA TRP A 43 -6.65 7.07 9.68
C TRP A 43 -8.05 6.59 10.07
N SER A 44 -8.91 7.47 10.57
CA SER A 44 -10.33 7.15 10.80
C SER A 44 -11.09 6.93 9.49
N ILE A 45 -10.83 7.74 8.45
CA ILE A 45 -11.41 7.54 7.11
C ILE A 45 -10.91 6.23 6.50
N TYR A 46 -9.60 5.99 6.58
CA TYR A 46 -8.99 4.75 6.11
C TYR A 46 -9.59 3.52 6.79
N ALA A 47 -9.73 3.52 8.11
CA ALA A 47 -10.32 2.40 8.85
C ALA A 47 -11.77 2.14 8.41
N GLY A 48 -12.56 3.21 8.24
CA GLY A 48 -13.93 3.08 7.75
C GLY A 48 -14.02 2.49 6.34
N LEU A 49 -13.11 2.88 5.44
CA LEU A 49 -13.05 2.30 4.09
C LEU A 49 -12.61 0.84 4.12
N ARG A 50 -11.61 0.50 4.93
CA ARG A 50 -11.12 -0.87 5.08
C ARG A 50 -12.22 -1.81 5.59
N ASP A 51 -13.01 -1.38 6.56
CA ASP A 51 -14.14 -2.15 7.07
C ASP A 51 -15.23 -2.38 6.01
N GLN A 52 -15.41 -1.44 5.08
CA GLN A 52 -16.41 -1.53 4.01
C GLN A 52 -15.94 -2.38 2.83
N LEU A 53 -14.68 -2.21 2.42
CA LEU A 53 -14.13 -2.79 1.19
C LEU A 53 -13.42 -4.13 1.42
N GLY A 54 -12.95 -4.37 2.65
CA GLY A 54 -12.19 -5.57 3.01
C GLY A 54 -10.70 -5.50 2.69
N TYR A 55 -10.22 -4.43 2.07
CA TYR A 55 -8.81 -4.22 1.70
C TYR A 55 -8.32 -2.81 2.05
N ALA A 56 -7.00 -2.59 1.94
CA ALA A 56 -6.37 -1.30 2.22
C ALA A 56 -6.53 -0.34 1.03
N ASP A 57 -7.28 0.75 1.20
CA ASP A 57 -7.47 1.78 0.16
C ASP A 57 -6.89 3.13 0.62
N TYR A 58 -5.59 3.33 0.38
CA TYR A 58 -4.88 4.54 0.81
C TYR A 58 -5.23 5.77 -0.03
N LEU A 59 -5.48 5.59 -1.33
CA LEU A 59 -5.85 6.67 -2.24
C LEU A 59 -7.31 7.08 -2.05
N GLY A 60 -8.22 6.14 -1.89
CA GLY A 60 -9.61 6.39 -1.50
C GLY A 60 -9.69 7.12 -0.16
N ALA A 61 -8.87 6.73 0.82
CA ALA A 61 -8.77 7.46 2.08
C ALA A 61 -8.29 8.90 1.87
N LEU A 62 -7.31 9.14 0.99
CA LEU A 62 -6.85 10.48 0.65
C LEU A 62 -7.94 11.29 -0.07
N GLN A 63 -8.70 10.68 -0.97
CA GLN A 63 -9.84 11.34 -1.65
C GLN A 63 -10.90 11.77 -0.64
N GLY A 64 -11.27 10.90 0.32
CA GLY A 64 -12.18 11.26 1.40
C GLY A 64 -11.61 12.33 2.33
N PHE A 65 -10.30 12.27 2.61
CA PHE A 65 -9.60 13.25 3.43
C PHE A 65 -9.61 14.66 2.82
N ARG A 66 -9.56 14.78 1.48
CA ARG A 66 -9.67 16.08 0.78
C ARG A 66 -11.00 16.78 1.07
N ALA A 67 -12.09 16.04 1.24
CA ALA A 67 -13.37 16.62 1.65
C ALA A 67 -13.24 17.13 3.09
N GLY A 68 -13.06 18.44 3.24
CA GLY A 68 -12.88 19.11 4.54
C GLY A 68 -11.46 19.60 4.83
N SER A 69 -10.54 19.54 3.87
CA SER A 69 -9.20 20.17 3.99
C SER A 69 -9.08 21.33 3.00
N ASP A 70 -8.79 22.52 3.52
CA ASP A 70 -8.61 23.75 2.72
C ASP A 70 -7.16 23.95 2.21
N ASP A 71 -6.20 23.14 2.67
CA ASP A 71 -4.78 23.23 2.28
C ASP A 71 -4.49 22.42 0.99
N GLU A 72 -4.88 22.97 -0.15
CA GLU A 72 -4.65 22.36 -1.46
C GLU A 72 -3.16 22.05 -1.75
N PRO A 73 -2.18 22.94 -1.44
CA PRO A 73 -0.77 22.64 -1.65
C PRO A 73 -0.28 21.41 -0.85
N ALA A 74 -0.67 21.26 0.41
CA ALA A 74 -0.30 20.10 1.21
C ALA A 74 -0.92 18.81 0.67
N LEU A 75 -2.18 18.86 0.22
CA LEU A 75 -2.87 17.72 -0.39
C LEU A 75 -2.19 17.25 -1.69
N LEU A 76 -1.72 18.18 -2.53
CA LEU A 76 -0.93 17.84 -3.71
C LEU A 76 0.38 17.13 -3.35
N ARG A 77 1.08 17.63 -2.32
CA ARG A 77 2.32 17.01 -1.82
C ARG A 77 2.09 15.62 -1.21
N MET A 78 0.95 15.40 -0.56
CA MET A 78 0.57 14.09 -0.03
C MET A 78 0.22 13.11 -1.15
N SER A 79 -0.47 13.59 -2.20
CA SER A 79 -0.79 12.78 -3.38
C SER A 79 0.49 12.32 -4.09
N ALA A 80 1.45 13.24 -4.28
CA ALA A 80 2.77 12.90 -4.81
C ALA A 80 3.52 11.91 -3.93
N PHE A 81 3.45 12.06 -2.59
CA PHE A 81 4.08 11.12 -1.67
C PHE A 81 3.58 9.68 -1.84
N LEU A 82 2.26 9.47 -1.98
CA LEU A 82 1.69 8.13 -2.19
C LEU A 82 2.07 7.53 -3.54
N LEU A 83 2.02 8.33 -4.60
CA LEU A 83 2.29 7.87 -5.98
C LEU A 83 3.78 7.59 -6.24
N ASP A 84 4.66 8.43 -5.67
CA ASP A 84 6.10 8.36 -5.88
C ASP A 84 6.84 7.66 -4.73
N TYR A 85 6.10 7.00 -3.82
CA TYR A 85 6.70 6.32 -2.68
C TYR A 85 7.68 5.24 -3.16
N PRO A 86 8.90 5.14 -2.58
CA PRO A 86 9.93 4.22 -3.05
C PRO A 86 9.66 2.77 -2.61
N PHE A 87 8.57 2.15 -3.09
CA PHE A 87 8.15 0.80 -2.73
C PHE A 87 9.23 -0.27 -2.97
N ARG A 88 10.12 -0.04 -3.95
CA ARG A 88 11.27 -0.93 -4.19
C ARG A 88 12.18 -1.08 -2.96
N GLU A 89 12.31 -0.02 -2.17
CA GLU A 89 13.10 -0.01 -0.93
C GLU A 89 12.37 -0.64 0.26
N ARG A 90 11.12 -1.08 0.07
CA ARG A 90 10.31 -1.79 1.08
C ARG A 90 10.19 -3.27 0.83
N LEU A 91 10.75 -3.79 -0.24
CA LEU A 91 10.81 -5.24 -0.45
C LEU A 91 11.57 -5.90 0.71
N TYR A 92 11.02 -6.99 1.25
CA TYR A 92 11.75 -7.78 2.21
C TYR A 92 13.05 -8.34 1.60
N PRO A 93 14.11 -8.53 2.40
CA PRO A 93 15.33 -9.15 1.93
C PRO A 93 15.03 -10.46 1.21
N ARG A 94 15.58 -10.61 0.00
CA ARG A 94 15.46 -11.81 -0.84
C ARG A 94 14.04 -12.11 -1.37
N ALA A 95 13.05 -11.22 -1.24
CA ALA A 95 11.72 -11.44 -1.83
C ALA A 95 11.78 -11.76 -3.33
N LEU A 96 12.60 -11.02 -4.08
CA LEU A 96 12.82 -11.27 -5.51
C LEU A 96 13.61 -12.56 -5.78
N ASP A 97 14.53 -12.94 -4.90
CA ASP A 97 15.25 -14.22 -5.01
C ASP A 97 14.29 -15.39 -4.80
N ALA A 98 13.37 -15.28 -3.83
CA ALA A 98 12.35 -16.26 -3.55
C ALA A 98 11.42 -16.45 -4.76
N ILE A 99 10.91 -15.36 -5.35
CA ILE A 99 10.10 -15.43 -6.58
C ILE A 99 10.88 -16.11 -7.71
N ARG A 100 12.15 -15.75 -7.91
CA ARG A 100 13.02 -16.39 -8.92
C ARG A 100 13.17 -17.90 -8.68
N HIS A 101 13.31 -18.31 -7.42
CA HIS A 101 13.40 -19.72 -7.06
C HIS A 101 12.07 -20.46 -7.28
N LEU A 102 10.93 -19.90 -6.87
CA LEU A 102 9.61 -20.52 -7.08
C LEU A 102 9.32 -20.77 -8.57
N ARG A 103 9.76 -19.85 -9.44
CA ARG A 103 9.63 -19.97 -10.90
C ARG A 103 10.40 -21.12 -11.52
N THR A 104 11.38 -21.73 -10.82
CA THR A 104 12.05 -22.95 -11.29
C THR A 104 11.24 -24.21 -11.00
N MET A 105 10.27 -24.13 -10.07
CA MET A 105 9.46 -25.27 -9.61
C MET A 105 8.02 -25.25 -10.14
N GLY A 106 7.49 -24.07 -10.48
CA GLY A 106 6.12 -23.90 -10.94
C GLY A 106 5.81 -22.46 -11.33
N THR A 107 4.52 -22.13 -11.45
CA THR A 107 4.08 -20.77 -11.79
C THR A 107 3.92 -19.95 -10.51
N ALA A 108 4.69 -18.87 -10.37
CA ALA A 108 4.49 -17.88 -9.31
C ALA A 108 3.54 -16.78 -9.80
N VAL A 109 2.52 -16.48 -9.01
CA VAL A 109 1.46 -15.50 -9.30
C VAL A 109 1.34 -14.56 -8.10
N ILE A 110 1.26 -13.25 -8.35
CA ILE A 110 0.83 -12.31 -7.32
C ILE A 110 -0.70 -12.39 -7.23
N LEU A 111 -1.19 -12.66 -6.03
CA LEU A 111 -2.61 -12.60 -5.69
C LEU A 111 -2.72 -11.73 -4.44
N SER A 112 -3.14 -10.49 -4.63
CA SER A 112 -3.24 -9.49 -3.58
C SER A 112 -4.51 -8.69 -3.78
N ASP A 113 -5.13 -8.29 -2.68
CA ASP A 113 -6.23 -7.34 -2.69
C ASP A 113 -5.67 -5.92 -2.87
N GLY A 114 -6.45 -5.00 -3.44
CA GLY A 114 -6.00 -3.63 -3.67
C GLY A 114 -7.01 -2.83 -4.46
N ASP A 115 -6.84 -1.50 -4.42
CA ASP A 115 -7.61 -0.57 -5.24
C ASP A 115 -7.18 -0.62 -6.71
N ILE A 116 -8.05 -0.08 -7.58
CA ILE A 116 -7.70 0.19 -8.98
C ILE A 116 -7.04 1.56 -9.01
N VAL A 117 -5.75 1.60 -9.27
CA VAL A 117 -4.97 2.83 -9.50
C VAL A 117 -4.75 3.05 -10.98
#